data_AF-A0A979FKY4-F1
#
_entry.id   AF-A0A979FKY4-F1
#
_cell.length_a   1.000
_cell.length_b   1.000
_cell.length_c   1.000
_cell.angle_alpha   90.00
_cell.angle_beta   90.00
_cell.angle_gamma   90.00
#
_symmetry.space_group_name_H-M   'P 1'
#
loop_
_entity.id
_entity.type
_entity.pdbx_description
1 polymer ?
#
loop_
_entity_poly.entity_id
_entity_poly.type
_entity_poly.pdbx_seq_one_letter_code
_entity_poly.pdbx_strand_id
1 'polypeptide(L)'
;MDNTIESACETGNWILYDTPNYGSNDTEFSYRFTEVSWCGNIATSFRNMASSLRYAGSPNGLNDNYYNLYEGTHFRGREFRGNTNASDVGDLDMAVSSLVVTGQSSWTFYTGLHYTGANVCVYAFIHFTHDGIDLDTAYYINMDDLGLPDNSIRSVARGCLSERVLGHPGAERGGRNASN
;
A
#
# COMPACT_ATOMS: atom_id res chain seq x y z
N MET A 1 20.29 -5.73 -2.70
CA MET A 1 20.92 -5.66 -1.36
C MET A 1 21.56 -7.01 -1.07
N ASP A 2 22.33 -7.10 0.01
CA ASP A 2 23.16 -8.26 0.37
C ASP A 2 22.72 -8.95 1.66
N ASN A 3 21.47 -8.73 2.09
CA ASN A 3 20.86 -9.38 3.26
C ASN A 3 21.57 -9.05 4.58
N THR A 4 22.01 -7.81 4.74
CA THR A 4 22.74 -7.32 5.93
C THR A 4 21.98 -6.28 6.76
N ILE A 5 20.72 -5.98 6.39
CA ILE A 5 19.93 -4.99 7.13
C ILE A 5 19.57 -5.55 8.50
N GLU A 6 20.15 -4.94 9.54
CA GLU A 6 19.87 -5.25 10.95
C GLU A 6 19.13 -4.14 11.69
N SER A 7 19.29 -2.90 11.23
CA SER A 7 18.68 -1.70 11.79
C SER A 7 18.42 -0.68 10.69
N ALA A 8 17.49 0.24 10.95
CA ALA A 8 17.15 1.30 10.02
C ALA A 8 16.65 2.55 10.75
N CYS A 9 16.73 3.68 10.07
CA CYS A 9 16.02 4.91 10.40
C CYS A 9 15.08 5.22 9.23
N GLU A 10 13.78 5.23 9.48
CA GLU A 10 12.78 5.19 8.43
C GLU A 10 11.66 6.22 8.66
N THR A 11 11.19 6.74 7.53
CA THR A 11 9.98 7.58 7.41
C THR A 11 9.20 7.10 6.19
N GLY A 12 7.90 6.89 6.35
CA GLY A 12 6.95 6.46 5.33
C GLY A 12 6.68 4.96 5.31
N ASN A 13 6.07 4.49 4.21
CA ASN A 13 5.67 3.10 4.05
C ASN A 13 6.76 2.36 3.27
N TRP A 14 7.57 1.57 3.97
CA TRP A 14 8.60 0.72 3.40
C TRP A 14 8.16 -0.74 3.39
N ILE A 15 8.48 -1.44 2.31
CA ILE A 15 8.19 -2.86 2.16
C ILE A 15 9.50 -3.55 1.80
N LEU A 16 9.93 -4.47 2.65
CA LEU A 16 11.16 -5.23 2.50
C LEU A 16 10.81 -6.66 2.10
N TYR A 17 11.63 -7.21 1.21
CA TYR A 17 11.47 -8.54 0.65
C TYR A 17 12.75 -9.33 0.88
N ASP A 18 12.59 -10.57 1.31
CA ASP A 18 13.65 -11.57 1.40
C ASP A 18 14.14 -12.07 0.04
N THR A 19 13.39 -11.76 -1.02
CA THR A 19 13.75 -12.06 -2.40
C THR A 19 14.17 -10.81 -3.20
N PRO A 20 15.04 -10.96 -4.20
CA PRO A 20 15.36 -9.89 -5.14
C PRO A 20 14.15 -9.45 -5.96
N ASN A 21 14.22 -8.26 -6.56
CA ASN A 21 13.22 -7.76 -7.53
C ASN A 21 11.77 -7.84 -7.02
N TYR A 22 11.57 -7.48 -5.75
CA TYR A 22 10.25 -7.43 -5.10
C TYR A 22 9.49 -8.76 -5.14
N GLY A 23 10.22 -9.88 -5.27
CA GLY A 23 9.71 -11.25 -5.34
C GLY A 23 8.61 -11.47 -6.38
N SER A 24 8.86 -11.08 -7.62
CA SER A 24 7.89 -11.13 -8.73
C SER A 24 7.31 -12.53 -9.06
N ASN A 25 7.81 -13.61 -8.47
CA ASN A 25 7.31 -14.99 -8.64
C ASN A 25 7.06 -15.69 -7.30
N ASP A 26 6.91 -14.91 -6.24
CA ASP A 26 6.85 -15.39 -4.87
C ASP A 26 5.51 -14.99 -4.24
N THR A 27 5.02 -15.83 -3.32
CA THR A 27 3.78 -15.60 -2.56
C THR A 27 4.04 -15.48 -1.06
N GLU A 28 5.30 -15.60 -0.63
CA GLU A 28 5.68 -15.52 0.77
C GLU A 28 5.48 -14.11 1.35
N PHE A 29 5.52 -14.03 2.66
CA PHE A 29 5.31 -12.80 3.42
C PHE A 29 6.30 -11.69 3.00
N SER A 30 5.84 -10.44 2.98
CA SER A 30 6.71 -9.26 2.89
C SER A 30 6.70 -8.50 4.23
N TYR A 31 7.85 -7.98 4.64
CA TYR A 31 7.95 -7.23 5.87
C TYR A 31 7.65 -5.76 5.60
N ARG A 32 6.51 -5.29 6.08
CA ARG A 32 6.14 -3.88 6.00
C ARG A 32 6.60 -3.14 7.24
N PHE A 33 7.17 -1.97 7.00
CA PHE A 33 7.51 -0.99 8.01
C PHE A 33 6.79 0.32 7.67
N THR A 34 6.11 0.93 8.64
CA THR A 34 5.37 2.18 8.39
C THR A 34 5.41 3.05 9.62
N GLU A 35 6.10 4.18 9.51
CA GLU A 35 6.20 5.16 10.59
C GLU A 35 6.44 6.55 10.04
N VAL A 36 6.12 7.58 10.82
CA VAL A 36 6.51 8.97 10.47
C VAL A 36 7.98 9.22 10.82
N SER A 37 8.44 8.66 11.94
CA SER A 37 9.85 8.67 12.32
C SER A 37 10.13 7.50 13.24
N TRP A 38 11.06 6.65 12.84
CA TRP A 38 11.54 5.57 13.70
C TRP A 38 12.99 5.25 13.40
N CYS A 39 13.76 4.95 14.44
CA CYS A 39 15.10 4.39 14.34
C CYS A 39 15.21 3.20 15.27
N GLY A 40 15.63 2.04 14.76
CA GLY A 40 15.79 0.87 15.61
C GLY A 40 16.25 -0.37 14.86
N ASN A 41 16.25 -1.49 15.59
CA ASN A 41 16.62 -2.78 15.01
C ASN A 41 15.42 -3.42 14.32
N ILE A 42 15.65 -4.01 13.14
CA ILE A 42 14.66 -4.84 12.46
C ILE A 42 14.31 -6.03 13.36
N ALA A 43 13.05 -6.44 13.30
CA ALA A 43 12.53 -7.60 14.02
C ALA A 43 13.44 -8.82 13.79
N THR A 44 13.71 -9.58 14.85
CA THR A 44 14.61 -10.73 14.80
C THR A 44 14.18 -11.77 13.76
N SER A 45 12.88 -11.87 13.48
CA SER A 45 12.30 -12.76 12.47
C SER A 45 12.58 -12.35 11.02
N PHE A 46 13.06 -11.14 10.77
CA PHE A 46 13.32 -10.61 9.41
C PHE A 46 14.72 -9.99 9.27
N ARG A 47 15.52 -10.03 10.34
CA ARG A 47 16.89 -9.51 10.35
C ARG A 47 17.76 -10.29 9.37
N ASN A 48 18.61 -9.58 8.62
CA ASN A 48 19.53 -10.20 7.66
C ASN A 48 18.84 -11.02 6.56
N MET A 49 17.60 -10.66 6.20
CA MET A 49 16.85 -11.33 5.13
C MET A 49 16.62 -10.43 3.91
N ALA A 50 16.54 -9.11 4.10
CA ALA A 50 16.13 -8.19 3.04
C ALA A 50 17.08 -8.17 1.83
N SER A 51 16.60 -8.72 0.71
CA SER A 51 17.26 -8.73 -0.61
C SER A 51 16.83 -7.55 -1.49
N SER A 52 15.61 -7.07 -1.31
CA SER A 52 15.08 -5.88 -1.99
C SER A 52 14.10 -5.11 -1.09
N LEU A 53 13.84 -3.85 -1.42
CA LEU A 53 12.91 -2.99 -0.68
C LEU A 53 12.28 -1.98 -1.63
N ARG A 54 11.08 -1.52 -1.32
CA ARG A 54 10.40 -0.46 -2.06
C ARG A 54 9.62 0.45 -1.13
N TYR A 55 9.35 1.65 -1.64
CA TYR A 55 8.49 2.63 -1.00
C TYR A 55 7.07 2.56 -1.56
N ALA A 56 6.06 2.68 -0.70
CA ALA A 56 4.66 2.86 -1.08
C ALA A 56 4.16 4.25 -0.63
N GLY A 57 3.44 4.94 -1.50
CA GLY A 57 3.04 6.33 -1.32
C GLY A 57 3.64 7.29 -2.36
N SER A 58 3.38 8.58 -2.16
CA SER A 58 3.82 9.67 -3.05
C SER A 58 5.33 9.91 -2.96
N PRO A 59 6.01 10.21 -4.08
CA PRO A 59 7.41 10.63 -4.04
C PRO A 59 7.60 12.07 -3.52
N ASN A 60 6.53 12.85 -3.33
CA ASN A 60 6.61 14.28 -3.03
C ASN A 60 6.23 14.66 -1.60
N GLY A 61 5.46 13.83 -0.90
CA GLY A 61 4.92 14.15 0.41
C GLY A 61 4.41 12.92 1.14
N LEU A 62 4.67 12.85 2.45
CA LEU A 62 4.40 11.68 3.26
C LEU A 62 2.90 11.33 3.31
N ASN A 63 2.04 12.35 3.39
CA ASN A 63 0.59 12.19 3.46
C ASN A 63 -0.14 12.59 2.17
N ASP A 64 0.59 12.69 1.06
CA ASP A 64 -0.03 12.99 -0.23
C ASP A 64 -0.96 11.86 -0.65
N ASN A 65 -2.07 12.24 -1.28
CA ASN A 65 -3.06 11.30 -1.79
C ASN A 65 -2.45 10.46 -2.92
N TYR A 66 -2.33 9.16 -2.69
CA TYR A 66 -1.63 8.26 -3.59
C TYR A 66 -2.20 6.85 -3.52
N TYR A 67 -2.09 6.11 -4.61
CA TYR A 67 -2.35 4.67 -4.64
C TYR A 67 -1.16 3.95 -5.27
N ASN A 68 -0.90 2.74 -4.77
CA ASN A 68 0.02 1.78 -5.34
C ASN A 68 -0.74 0.45 -5.53
N LEU A 69 -0.70 -0.09 -6.74
CA LEU A 69 -1.26 -1.38 -7.14
C LEU A 69 -0.13 -2.33 -7.46
N TYR A 70 -0.28 -3.58 -7.06
CA TYR A 70 0.77 -4.58 -7.16
C TYR A 70 0.25 -5.85 -7.84
N GLU A 71 1.10 -6.43 -8.66
CA GLU A 71 0.82 -7.66 -9.39
C GLU A 71 0.57 -8.86 -8.48
N GLY A 72 1.37 -9.00 -7.42
CA GLY A 72 1.27 -10.11 -6.48
C GLY A 72 0.51 -9.75 -5.22
N THR A 73 0.14 -10.77 -4.43
CA THR A 73 -0.22 -10.58 -3.03
C THR A 73 0.98 -10.06 -2.24
N HIS A 74 0.74 -9.55 -1.03
CA HIS A 74 1.81 -9.01 -0.17
C HIS A 74 2.69 -7.95 -0.87
N PHE A 75 2.11 -7.17 -1.77
CA PHE A 75 2.75 -6.06 -2.50
C PHE A 75 3.94 -6.49 -3.36
N ARG A 76 3.92 -7.72 -3.87
CA ARG A 76 5.00 -8.28 -4.69
C ARG A 76 4.84 -7.93 -6.17
N GLY A 77 5.91 -8.12 -6.92
CA GLY A 77 5.90 -7.97 -8.38
C GLY A 77 5.80 -6.54 -8.87
N ARG A 78 5.28 -6.38 -10.09
CA ARG A 78 5.20 -5.10 -10.81
C ARG A 78 4.30 -4.10 -10.09
N GLU A 79 4.50 -2.82 -10.40
CA GLU A 79 3.76 -1.69 -9.81
C GLU A 79 3.01 -0.88 -10.86
N PHE A 80 1.78 -0.52 -10.54
CA PHE A 80 1.13 0.65 -11.11
C PHE A 80 0.79 1.62 -9.99
N ARG A 81 1.07 2.91 -10.15
CA ARG A 81 0.90 3.88 -9.07
C ARG A 81 0.55 5.26 -9.59
N GLY A 82 -0.12 6.06 -8.76
CA GLY A 82 -0.46 7.42 -9.15
C GLY A 82 -1.23 8.20 -8.09
N ASN A 83 -1.53 9.44 -8.44
CA ASN A 83 -2.31 10.39 -7.65
C ASN A 83 -3.42 11.08 -8.47
N THR A 84 -3.73 10.54 -9.65
CA THR A 84 -4.80 11.00 -10.54
C THR A 84 -5.69 9.84 -10.94
N ASN A 85 -6.83 10.12 -11.56
CA ASN A 85 -7.64 9.06 -12.16
C ASN A 85 -6.84 8.33 -13.25
N ALA A 86 -7.05 7.03 -13.37
CA ALA A 86 -6.47 6.17 -14.38
C ALA A 86 -7.59 5.33 -15.02
N SER A 87 -7.87 5.57 -16.30
CA SER A 87 -8.92 4.85 -17.04
C SER A 87 -8.55 3.41 -17.36
N ASP A 88 -7.27 3.08 -17.28
CA ASP A 88 -6.68 1.75 -17.38
C ASP A 88 -5.45 1.70 -16.45
N VAL A 89 -5.06 0.51 -16.01
CA VAL A 89 -3.88 0.28 -15.16
C VAL A 89 -2.69 -0.28 -15.96
N GLY A 90 -2.68 -0.05 -17.28
CA GLY A 90 -1.61 -0.47 -18.20
C GLY A 90 -1.29 -1.96 -18.12
N ASP A 91 -0.02 -2.28 -17.93
CA ASP A 91 0.47 -3.67 -17.93
C ASP A 91 0.01 -4.51 -16.71
N LEU A 92 -0.69 -3.89 -15.75
CA LEU A 92 -1.36 -4.57 -14.64
C LEU A 92 -2.85 -4.85 -14.92
N ASP A 93 -3.34 -4.63 -16.13
CA ASP A 93 -4.72 -4.95 -16.48
C ASP A 93 -5.03 -6.43 -16.16
N MET A 94 -6.02 -6.65 -15.30
CA MET A 94 -6.38 -7.97 -14.79
C MET A 94 -5.21 -8.74 -14.15
N ALA A 95 -4.30 -8.03 -13.48
CA ALA A 95 -3.16 -8.64 -12.77
C ALA A 95 -2.97 -8.08 -11.36
N VAL A 96 -3.84 -7.17 -10.89
CA VAL A 96 -3.69 -6.56 -9.56
C VAL A 96 -4.20 -7.52 -8.49
N SER A 97 -3.34 -7.82 -7.51
CA SER A 97 -3.63 -8.72 -6.40
C SER A 97 -3.45 -8.09 -5.01
N SER A 98 -2.76 -6.96 -4.88
CA SER A 98 -2.71 -6.21 -3.62
C SER A 98 -2.58 -4.71 -3.86
N LEU A 99 -2.89 -3.89 -2.84
CA LEU A 99 -2.81 -2.44 -2.97
C LEU A 99 -2.51 -1.71 -1.66
N VAL A 100 -1.92 -0.52 -1.81
CA VAL A 100 -1.73 0.47 -0.75
C VAL A 100 -2.40 1.77 -1.16
N VAL A 101 -3.11 2.39 -0.23
CA VAL A 101 -3.62 3.77 -0.35
C VAL A 101 -2.93 4.62 0.69
N THR A 102 -2.44 5.80 0.29
CA THR A 102 -1.83 6.80 1.18
C THR A 102 -2.58 8.12 1.07
N GLY A 103 -2.65 8.88 2.16
CA GLY A 103 -3.30 10.18 2.23
C GLY A 103 -4.77 10.12 2.62
N GLN A 104 -5.42 11.28 2.58
CA GLN A 104 -6.75 11.50 3.15
C GLN A 104 -7.90 11.31 2.16
N SER A 105 -7.59 11.23 0.87
CA SER A 105 -8.60 11.03 -0.18
C SER A 105 -8.98 9.57 -0.30
N SER A 106 -10.26 9.33 -0.54
CA SER A 106 -10.73 8.04 -1.04
C SER A 106 -10.32 7.79 -2.48
N TRP A 107 -10.15 6.51 -2.80
CA TRP A 107 -10.00 6.00 -4.16
C TRP A 107 -11.06 4.94 -4.44
N THR A 108 -11.67 4.99 -5.62
CA THR A 108 -12.56 3.94 -6.10
C THR A 108 -11.84 3.09 -7.13
N PHE A 109 -11.76 1.79 -6.86
CA PHE A 109 -11.18 0.79 -7.75
C PHE A 109 -12.30 0.07 -8.50
N TYR A 110 -12.12 -0.12 -9.79
CA TYR A 110 -13.13 -0.65 -10.72
C TYR A 110 -12.63 -1.92 -11.40
N THR A 111 -13.53 -2.87 -11.60
CA THR A 111 -13.22 -4.10 -12.35
C THR A 111 -13.32 -3.96 -13.86
N GLY A 112 -13.84 -2.84 -14.35
CA GLY A 112 -13.89 -2.50 -15.77
C GLY A 112 -12.95 -1.35 -16.13
N LEU A 113 -12.64 -1.24 -17.43
CA LEU A 113 -11.96 -0.07 -17.99
C LEU A 113 -12.88 1.16 -17.93
N HIS A 114 -12.27 2.35 -17.94
CA HIS A 114 -12.99 3.63 -17.96
C HIS A 114 -14.05 3.76 -16.85
N TYR A 115 -13.72 3.27 -15.64
CA TYR A 115 -14.55 3.41 -14.43
C TYR A 115 -15.89 2.67 -14.52
N THR A 116 -15.89 1.49 -15.16
CA THR A 116 -17.08 0.63 -15.30
C THR A 116 -16.97 -0.65 -14.47
N GLY A 117 -18.04 -1.44 -14.42
CA GLY A 117 -18.05 -2.73 -13.71
C GLY A 117 -18.28 -2.60 -12.21
N ALA A 118 -17.98 -3.69 -11.49
CA ALA A 118 -18.03 -3.71 -10.03
C ALA A 118 -16.97 -2.76 -9.48
N ASN A 119 -17.24 -2.15 -8.32
CA ASN A 119 -16.35 -1.17 -7.74
C ASN A 119 -16.36 -1.20 -6.22
N VAL A 120 -15.29 -0.65 -5.65
CA VAL A 120 -15.12 -0.48 -4.21
C VAL A 120 -14.40 0.82 -3.94
N CYS A 121 -14.93 1.59 -2.99
CA CYS A 121 -14.32 2.80 -2.48
C CYS A 121 -13.47 2.46 -1.26
N VAL A 122 -12.24 2.96 -1.23
CA VAL A 122 -11.25 2.70 -0.18
C VAL A 122 -10.75 4.02 0.39
N TYR A 123 -10.79 4.14 1.71
CA TYR A 123 -10.11 5.18 2.47
C TYR A 123 -8.88 4.60 3.18
N ALA A 124 -7.86 5.44 3.38
CA ALA A 124 -6.89 5.20 4.44
C ALA A 124 -7.63 5.07 5.79
N PHE A 125 -7.20 4.11 6.61
CA PHE A 125 -7.82 3.86 7.92
C PHE A 125 -6.80 3.67 9.05
N ILE A 126 -5.51 3.65 8.72
CA ILE A 126 -4.40 3.62 9.67
C ILE A 126 -3.76 5.01 9.66
N HIS A 127 -3.53 5.56 10.84
CA HIS A 127 -2.97 6.90 11.01
C HIS A 127 -1.71 6.83 11.89
N PHE A 128 -0.60 7.33 11.35
CA PHE A 128 0.65 7.55 12.07
C PHE A 128 0.90 9.05 12.17
N THR A 129 1.43 9.50 13.31
CA THR A 129 1.74 10.92 13.53
C THR A 129 2.95 11.08 14.43
N HIS A 130 3.82 12.03 14.11
CA HIS A 130 4.97 12.42 14.93
C HIS A 130 5.31 13.88 14.67
N ASP A 131 5.47 14.70 15.71
CA ASP A 131 5.80 16.12 15.62
C ASP A 131 4.93 16.93 14.64
N GLY A 132 3.65 16.58 14.54
CA GLY A 132 2.68 17.25 13.66
C GLY A 132 2.80 16.87 12.18
N ILE A 133 3.62 15.87 11.85
CA ILE A 133 3.65 15.23 10.54
C ILE A 133 2.74 14.01 10.59
N ASP A 134 1.80 13.93 9.67
CA ASP A 134 0.84 12.84 9.57
C ASP A 134 1.19 11.88 8.42
N LEU A 135 0.76 10.63 8.54
CA LEU A 135 0.79 9.60 7.51
C LEU A 135 -0.46 8.73 7.64
N ASP A 136 -1.40 8.92 6.71
CA ASP A 136 -2.61 8.13 6.57
C ASP A 136 -2.37 7.03 5.53
N THR A 137 -2.69 5.78 5.86
CA THR A 137 -2.47 4.63 4.98
C THR A 137 -3.53 3.54 5.12
N ALA A 138 -3.67 2.71 4.10
CA ALA A 138 -4.42 1.45 4.13
C ALA A 138 -3.68 0.38 3.31
N TYR A 139 -3.70 -0.85 3.82
CA TYR A 139 -3.05 -2.00 3.22
C TYR A 139 -4.06 -3.10 2.96
N TYR A 140 -4.06 -3.63 1.74
CA TYR A 140 -4.82 -4.81 1.38
C TYR A 140 -3.85 -5.81 0.76
N ILE A 141 -3.56 -6.89 1.49
CA ILE A 141 -2.53 -7.87 1.10
C ILE A 141 -3.01 -8.82 0.00
N ASN A 142 -4.33 -8.91 -0.19
CA ASN A 142 -5.01 -9.67 -1.22
C ASN A 142 -6.32 -8.94 -1.60
N MET A 143 -7.00 -9.39 -2.65
CA MET A 143 -8.27 -8.82 -3.12
C MET A 143 -9.51 -9.28 -2.33
N ASP A 144 -9.41 -10.39 -1.57
CA ASP A 144 -10.53 -10.91 -0.77
C ASP A 144 -10.99 -9.88 0.28
N ASP A 145 -10.04 -9.15 0.87
CA ASP A 145 -10.32 -8.06 1.82
C ASP A 145 -11.12 -6.92 1.16
N LEU A 146 -11.02 -6.75 -0.17
CA LEU A 146 -11.79 -5.79 -0.94
C LEU A 146 -13.18 -6.29 -1.30
N GLY A 147 -13.42 -7.61 -1.23
CA GLY A 147 -14.61 -8.25 -1.80
C GLY A 147 -14.69 -8.13 -3.32
N LEU A 148 -13.53 -7.99 -3.98
CA LEU A 148 -13.39 -8.09 -5.43
C LEU A 148 -12.69 -9.40 -5.76
N PRO A 149 -12.97 -10.01 -6.93
CA PRO A 149 -12.16 -11.13 -7.39
C PRO A 149 -10.69 -10.73 -7.51
N ASP A 150 -9.79 -11.66 -7.26
CA ASP A 150 -8.38 -11.47 -7.57
C ASP A 150 -8.19 -11.16 -9.07
N ASN A 151 -7.14 -10.42 -9.41
CA ASN A 151 -6.81 -10.08 -10.80
C ASN A 151 -7.95 -9.35 -11.54
N SER A 152 -8.72 -8.52 -10.84
CA SER A 152 -9.92 -7.89 -11.42
C SER A 152 -9.86 -6.38 -11.56
N ILE A 153 -8.97 -5.66 -10.87
CA ILE A 153 -8.90 -4.20 -10.97
C ILE A 153 -8.35 -3.79 -12.34
N ARG A 154 -9.03 -2.84 -12.99
CA ARG A 154 -8.69 -2.35 -14.33
C ARG A 154 -8.64 -0.83 -14.43
N SER A 155 -9.33 -0.09 -13.56
CA SER A 155 -9.28 1.38 -13.53
C SER A 155 -9.48 1.95 -12.13
N VAL A 156 -9.03 3.19 -11.92
CA VAL A 156 -9.01 3.86 -10.61
C VAL A 156 -9.48 5.30 -10.74
N ALA A 157 -10.42 5.73 -9.90
CA ALA A 157 -10.82 7.13 -9.82
C ALA A 157 -10.68 7.67 -8.40
N ARG A 158 -10.30 8.94 -8.29
CA ARG A 158 -10.30 9.66 -7.02
C ARG A 158 -11.73 9.97 -6.60
N GLY A 159 -11.97 9.88 -5.29
CA GLY A 159 -13.29 10.06 -4.70
C GLY A 159 -13.98 8.73 -4.41
N CYS A 160 -15.03 8.80 -3.61
CA CYS A 160 -15.82 7.64 -3.20
C CYS A 160 -17.05 7.53 -4.10
N LEU A 161 -16.97 6.68 -5.11
CA LEU A 161 -17.93 6.55 -6.21
C LEU A 161 -18.59 5.16 -6.21
N SER A 162 -18.59 4.50 -5.05
CA SER A 162 -19.11 3.16 -4.82
C SER A 162 -20.03 3.17 -3.59
N GLU A 163 -21.07 2.35 -3.61
CA GLU A 163 -21.86 2.04 -2.42
C GLU A 163 -21.08 1.15 -1.44
N ARG A 164 -20.12 0.37 -1.94
CA ARG A 164 -19.24 -0.45 -1.12
C ARG A 164 -18.04 0.40 -0.68
N VAL A 165 -18.02 0.73 0.60
CA VAL A 165 -16.98 1.58 1.19
C VAL A 165 -16.17 0.78 2.21
N LEU A 166 -14.85 0.84 2.09
CA LEU A 166 -13.88 0.25 3.02
C LEU A 166 -13.02 1.35 3.63
N GLY A 167 -12.66 1.15 4.90
CA GLY A 167 -12.10 2.22 5.72
C GLY A 167 -13.17 3.26 6.09
N HIS A 168 -12.76 4.35 6.73
CA HIS A 168 -13.68 5.44 7.06
C HIS A 168 -12.95 6.78 7.02
N PRO A 169 -13.55 7.83 6.45
CA PRO A 169 -13.09 9.19 6.67
C PRO A 169 -13.29 9.54 8.15
N GLY A 170 -12.26 9.35 8.97
CA GLY A 170 -12.29 9.70 10.39
C GLY A 170 -12.88 8.65 11.33
N ALA A 171 -12.66 7.34 11.09
CA ALA A 171 -12.71 6.39 12.22
C ALA A 171 -11.75 6.93 13.29
N GLU A 172 -12.20 7.01 14.54
CA GLU A 172 -11.45 7.62 15.66
C GLU A 172 -9.98 7.31 15.52
N ARG A 173 -9.15 8.37 15.53
CA ARG A 173 -7.69 8.33 15.42
C ARG A 173 -7.14 7.39 16.48
N GLY A 174 -7.14 6.09 16.18
CA GLY A 174 -6.62 5.03 17.01
C GLY A 174 -5.11 5.11 16.92
N GLY A 175 -4.54 6.14 17.55
CA GLY A 175 -3.11 6.32 17.62
C GLY A 175 -2.51 5.11 18.31
N ARG A 176 -1.71 4.34 17.58
CA ARG A 176 -0.63 3.60 18.24
C ARG A 176 0.40 4.65 18.64
N ASN A 177 0.36 5.06 19.90
CA ASN A 177 1.46 5.80 20.49
C ASN A 177 2.71 4.92 20.35
N ALA A 178 3.69 5.39 19.57
CA ALA A 178 5.04 4.88 19.62
C ALA A 178 5.50 5.02 21.07
N SER A 179 5.49 3.90 21.79
CA SER A 179 5.99 3.81 23.15
C SER A 179 7.47 3.47 23.04
N ASN A 180 8.30 4.32 23.65
CA ASN A 180 9.76 4.21 23.77
C ASN A 180 10.27 2.79 24.05
#